data_AF-A0A8T0CYQ3-F1
#
_entry.id   AF-A0A8T0CYQ3-F1
#
_cell.length_a   1.000
_cell.length_b   1.000
_cell.length_c   1.000
_cell.angle_alpha   90.00
_cell.angle_beta   90.00
_cell.angle_gamma   90.00
#
_symmetry.space_group_name_H-M   'P 1'
#
loop_
_entity.id
_entity.type
_entity.pdbx_description
1 polymer ?
#
loop_
_entity_poly.entity_id
_entity_poly.type
_entity_poly.pdbx_seq_one_letter_code
_entity_poly.pdbx_strand_id
1 'polypeptide(L)'
;MGESFVTPPILSFTSIYEQSSPPTPIVFILSPGSDPTSDLVKFAERQSFDQNNIKFLSMGQGQEKNAQTLLEASIARGHWLMLQNCHLLVKWLSVLEKHLTRLSKPHPDFRLWLTTEPCTAFPIGILQRSLKVVTEPPNGLKQNLRSTYYKTAPSALNECQHPAFRSLVYTLAFFHAVVQERRKYGKIGWNIPYDFNESDFRVCMNILSTYLQKSFEEKETKIPWESLKYLIGEVMYGGRAIDEFDRRILRTYMDEYFGDFIFDTFQKFYFYHDETVEYIIPEGVQRDDFTSKSEID
;
A
#
# COMPACT_ATOMS: atom_id res chain seq x y z
N MET A 1 -21.98 -3.98 21.61
CA MET A 1 -20.98 -4.46 20.64
C MET A 1 -19.65 -3.81 21.00
N GLY A 2 -18.56 -4.57 21.09
CA GLY A 2 -17.25 -4.07 21.53
C GLY A 2 -16.39 -3.51 20.38
N GLU A 3 -15.16 -3.07 20.68
CA GLU A 3 -14.21 -2.46 19.71
C GLU A 3 -13.86 -3.35 18.51
N SER A 4 -13.91 -4.68 18.70
CA SER A 4 -13.71 -5.67 17.62
C SER A 4 -14.77 -5.60 16.52
N PHE A 5 -15.91 -4.94 16.75
CA PHE A 5 -16.97 -4.72 15.76
C PHE A 5 -16.87 -3.36 15.06
N VAL A 6 -16.00 -2.48 15.53
CA VAL A 6 -15.75 -1.13 14.96
C VAL A 6 -14.47 -1.13 14.12
N THR A 7 -13.53 -2.00 14.45
CA THR A 7 -12.25 -2.12 13.73
C THR A 7 -12.43 -2.96 12.46
N PRO A 8 -12.10 -2.45 11.26
CA PRO A 8 -12.19 -3.24 10.05
C PRO A 8 -11.22 -4.43 10.09
N PRO A 9 -11.62 -5.62 9.64
CA PRO A 9 -10.76 -6.78 9.64
C PRO A 9 -9.61 -6.61 8.63
N ILE A 10 -8.46 -7.21 8.94
CA ILE A 10 -7.32 -7.25 8.01
C ILE A 10 -7.73 -7.98 6.74
N LEU A 11 -7.45 -7.38 5.59
CA LEU A 11 -7.75 -7.94 4.28
C LEU A 11 -7.00 -9.27 4.07
N SER A 12 -7.74 -10.36 3.87
CA SER A 12 -7.20 -11.69 3.60
C SER A 12 -7.61 -12.18 2.21
N PHE A 13 -6.66 -12.24 1.28
CA PHE A 13 -6.90 -12.78 -0.07
C PHE A 13 -7.30 -14.26 -0.04
N THR A 14 -6.79 -15.03 0.93
CA THR A 14 -7.18 -16.43 1.13
C THR A 14 -8.68 -16.53 1.43
N SER A 15 -9.17 -15.75 2.39
CA SER A 15 -10.59 -15.77 2.78
C SER A 15 -11.51 -15.27 1.67
N ILE A 16 -11.06 -14.27 0.90
CA ILE A 16 -11.77 -13.76 -0.28
C ILE A 16 -11.87 -14.85 -1.35
N TYR A 17 -10.77 -15.55 -1.63
CA TYR A 17 -10.72 -16.61 -2.62
C TYR A 17 -11.60 -17.80 -2.25
N GLU A 18 -11.59 -18.24 -0.99
CA GLU A 18 -12.43 -19.32 -0.48
C GLU A 18 -13.93 -19.01 -0.56
N GLN A 19 -14.32 -17.74 -0.39
CA GLN A 19 -15.70 -17.28 -0.52
C GLN A 19 -16.10 -16.99 -1.97
N SER A 20 -15.14 -16.93 -2.89
CA SER A 20 -15.37 -16.62 -4.30
C SER A 20 -15.71 -17.87 -5.11
N SER A 21 -16.42 -17.67 -6.22
CA SER A 21 -16.73 -18.72 -7.18
C SER A 21 -16.64 -18.18 -8.61
N PRO A 22 -16.51 -19.03 -9.65
CA PRO A 22 -16.46 -18.56 -11.04
C PRO A 22 -17.58 -17.60 -11.46
N PRO A 23 -18.87 -17.77 -11.06
CA PRO A 23 -19.92 -16.80 -11.37
C PRO A 23 -19.98 -15.59 -10.42
N THR A 24 -19.22 -15.61 -9.32
CA THR A 24 -19.20 -14.55 -8.29
C THR A 24 -17.92 -13.71 -8.45
N PRO A 25 -17.97 -12.59 -9.19
CA PRO A 25 -16.80 -11.73 -9.34
C PRO A 25 -16.40 -11.10 -8.00
N ILE A 26 -15.15 -10.69 -7.89
CA ILE A 26 -14.61 -9.99 -6.73
C ILE A 26 -14.38 -8.54 -7.15
N VAL A 27 -15.01 -7.60 -6.45
CA VAL A 27 -14.92 -6.16 -6.74
C VAL A 27 -14.17 -5.47 -5.62
N PHE A 28 -12.98 -4.97 -5.94
CA PHE A 28 -12.21 -4.05 -5.12
C PHE A 28 -12.66 -2.62 -5.38
N ILE A 29 -13.24 -2.00 -4.35
CA ILE A 29 -13.55 -0.57 -4.31
C ILE A 29 -12.34 0.12 -3.70
N LEU A 30 -11.58 0.79 -4.57
CA LEU A 30 -10.30 1.39 -4.23
C LEU A 30 -10.49 2.79 -3.64
N SER A 31 -9.79 3.04 -2.54
CA SER A 31 -9.44 4.40 -2.15
C SER A 31 -8.23 4.88 -2.96
N PRO A 32 -8.06 6.19 -3.17
CA PRO A 32 -6.87 6.72 -3.83
C PRO A 32 -5.57 6.17 -3.21
N GLY A 33 -4.61 5.78 -4.06
CA GLY A 33 -3.33 5.22 -3.63
C GLY A 33 -3.33 3.74 -3.25
N SER A 34 -4.49 3.08 -3.23
CA SER A 34 -4.60 1.63 -3.01
C SER A 34 -4.59 0.85 -4.32
N ASP A 35 -3.71 -0.16 -4.43
CA ASP A 35 -3.68 -1.08 -5.57
C ASP A 35 -3.47 -2.53 -5.10
N PRO A 36 -4.47 -3.41 -5.24
CA PRO A 36 -4.38 -4.81 -4.82
C PRO A 36 -3.62 -5.70 -5.82
N THR A 37 -3.16 -5.16 -6.96
CA THR A 37 -2.56 -5.95 -8.05
C THR A 37 -1.33 -6.74 -7.58
N SER A 38 -0.41 -6.09 -6.86
CA SER A 38 0.80 -6.77 -6.39
C SER A 38 0.52 -7.84 -5.32
N ASP A 39 -0.51 -7.64 -4.50
CA ASP A 39 -0.92 -8.59 -3.47
C ASP A 39 -1.64 -9.80 -4.10
N LEU A 40 -2.41 -9.59 -5.17
CA LEU A 40 -3.03 -10.67 -5.93
C LEU A 40 -1.99 -11.57 -6.60
N VAL A 41 -0.93 -10.99 -7.19
CA VAL A 41 0.17 -11.77 -7.80
C VAL A 41 0.85 -12.65 -6.75
N LYS A 42 1.23 -12.06 -5.61
CA LYS A 42 1.82 -12.81 -4.48
C LYS A 42 0.89 -13.88 -3.94
N PHE A 43 -0.41 -13.61 -3.91
CA PHE A 43 -1.41 -14.59 -3.48
C PHE A 43 -1.51 -15.77 -4.45
N ALA A 44 -1.53 -15.50 -5.75
CA ALA A 44 -1.57 -16.54 -6.77
C ALA A 44 -0.34 -17.46 -6.72
N GLU A 45 0.86 -16.88 -6.54
CA GLU A 45 2.11 -17.64 -6.32
C GLU A 45 1.98 -18.59 -5.11
N ARG A 46 1.43 -18.13 -3.99
CA ARG A 46 1.22 -18.95 -2.79
C ARG A 46 0.22 -20.09 -3.01
N GLN A 47 -0.75 -19.91 -3.90
CA GLN A 47 -1.70 -20.95 -4.30
C GLN A 47 -1.14 -21.92 -5.35
N SER A 48 0.16 -21.81 -5.70
CA SER A 48 0.78 -22.56 -6.80
C SER A 48 0.05 -22.37 -8.14
N PHE A 49 -0.62 -21.24 -8.31
CA PHE A 49 -1.27 -20.87 -9.57
C PHE A 49 -0.22 -20.25 -10.49
N ASP A 50 -0.10 -20.77 -11.71
CA ASP A 50 0.87 -20.25 -12.67
C ASP A 50 0.57 -18.77 -12.98
N GLN A 51 1.57 -17.90 -12.80
CA GLN A 51 1.45 -16.47 -13.13
C GLN A 51 1.02 -16.27 -14.59
N ASN A 52 1.39 -17.18 -15.51
CA ASN A 52 0.96 -17.12 -16.90
C ASN A 52 -0.56 -17.26 -17.06
N ASN A 53 -1.25 -17.84 -16.08
CA ASN A 53 -2.70 -17.99 -16.07
C ASN A 53 -3.41 -16.79 -15.42
N ILE A 54 -2.67 -15.77 -14.98
CA ILE A 54 -3.22 -14.51 -14.50
C ILE A 54 -3.14 -13.49 -15.64
N LYS A 55 -4.26 -12.86 -15.96
CA LYS A 55 -4.38 -11.87 -17.03
C LYS A 55 -4.82 -10.54 -16.44
N PHE A 56 -4.08 -9.49 -16.75
CA PHE A 56 -4.38 -8.13 -16.33
C PHE A 56 -4.81 -7.31 -17.54
N LEU A 57 -5.86 -6.50 -17.38
CA LEU A 57 -6.28 -5.53 -18.37
C LEU A 57 -6.73 -4.24 -17.69
N SER A 58 -6.01 -3.15 -17.95
CA SER A 58 -6.44 -1.81 -17.57
C SER A 58 -7.57 -1.34 -18.48
N MET A 59 -8.71 -1.03 -17.89
CA MET A 59 -9.89 -0.53 -18.60
C MET A 59 -9.68 0.94 -18.96
N GLY A 60 -9.94 1.26 -20.21
CA GLY A 60 -9.81 2.59 -20.77
C GLY A 60 -10.43 2.64 -22.16
N GLN A 61 -10.46 3.83 -22.77
CA GLN A 61 -11.04 4.02 -24.09
C GLN A 61 -10.38 3.07 -25.12
N GLY A 62 -11.18 2.33 -25.88
CA GLY A 62 -10.71 1.41 -26.92
C GLY A 62 -10.36 0.00 -26.43
N GLN A 63 -10.51 -0.30 -25.14
CA GLN A 63 -10.22 -1.63 -24.57
C GLN A 63 -11.42 -2.59 -24.61
N GLU A 64 -12.58 -2.19 -25.14
CA GLU A 64 -13.82 -2.97 -25.13
C GLU A 64 -13.66 -4.34 -25.80
N LYS A 65 -13.01 -4.36 -26.98
CA LYS A 65 -12.79 -5.60 -27.74
C LYS A 65 -11.79 -6.51 -27.05
N ASN A 66 -10.70 -5.94 -26.52
CA ASN A 66 -9.68 -6.70 -25.79
C ASN A 66 -10.26 -7.31 -24.53
N ALA A 67 -11.06 -6.54 -23.78
CA ALA A 67 -11.74 -7.01 -22.57
C ALA A 67 -12.69 -8.17 -22.89
N GLN A 68 -13.44 -8.09 -23.99
CA GLN A 68 -14.34 -9.16 -24.42
C GLN A 68 -13.57 -10.44 -24.75
N THR A 69 -12.57 -10.36 -25.62
CA THR A 69 -11.77 -11.53 -26.04
C THR A 69 -11.06 -12.18 -24.85
N LEU A 70 -10.50 -11.35 -23.96
CA LEU A 70 -9.76 -11.82 -22.80
C LEU A 70 -10.69 -12.47 -21.75
N LEU A 71 -11.90 -11.92 -21.57
CA LEU A 71 -12.94 -12.50 -20.72
C LEU A 71 -13.33 -13.90 -21.21
N GLU A 72 -13.67 -14.05 -22.48
CA GLU A 72 -14.07 -15.33 -23.06
C GLU A 72 -12.95 -16.37 -22.98
N ALA A 73 -11.72 -15.98 -23.31
CA ALA A 73 -10.56 -16.86 -23.19
C ALA A 73 -10.30 -17.28 -21.73
N SER A 74 -10.48 -16.36 -20.77
CA SER A 74 -10.25 -16.63 -19.36
C SER A 74 -11.31 -17.57 -18.78
N ILE A 75 -12.58 -17.37 -19.15
CA ILE A 75 -13.70 -18.24 -18.77
C ILE A 75 -13.47 -19.67 -19.27
N ALA A 76 -13.01 -19.82 -20.52
CA ALA A 76 -12.80 -21.13 -21.15
C ALA A 76 -11.58 -21.88 -20.59
N ARG A 77 -10.49 -21.15 -20.30
CA ARG A 77 -9.20 -21.74 -19.88
C ARG A 77 -8.99 -21.78 -18.36
N GLY A 78 -9.90 -21.20 -17.57
CA GLY A 78 -9.74 -21.16 -16.10
C GLY A 78 -8.73 -20.13 -15.61
N HIS A 79 -8.49 -19.07 -16.38
CA HIS A 79 -7.55 -18.02 -15.97
C HIS A 79 -8.16 -17.13 -14.89
N TRP A 80 -7.30 -16.48 -14.12
CA TRP A 80 -7.70 -15.35 -13.29
C TRP A 80 -7.61 -14.08 -14.12
N LEU A 81 -8.73 -13.39 -14.30
CA LEU A 81 -8.78 -12.14 -15.05
C LEU A 81 -8.97 -10.97 -14.08
N MET A 82 -8.04 -10.02 -14.09
CA MET A 82 -8.14 -8.77 -13.36
C MET A 82 -8.39 -7.60 -14.33
N LEU A 83 -9.59 -7.02 -14.27
CA LEU A 83 -9.93 -5.79 -14.97
C LEU A 83 -9.68 -4.61 -14.04
N GLN A 84 -8.69 -3.79 -14.37
CA GLN A 84 -8.28 -2.65 -13.55
C GLN A 84 -9.02 -1.37 -13.99
N ASN A 85 -9.27 -0.46 -13.06
CA ASN A 85 -9.83 0.88 -13.34
C ASN A 85 -11.18 0.84 -14.08
N CYS A 86 -12.07 -0.08 -13.70
CA CYS A 86 -13.36 -0.29 -14.35
C CYS A 86 -14.26 0.96 -14.43
N HIS A 87 -14.10 1.90 -13.50
CA HIS A 87 -14.76 3.21 -13.52
C HIS A 87 -14.44 4.06 -14.77
N LEU A 88 -13.32 3.79 -15.46
CA LEU A 88 -12.96 4.47 -16.70
C LEU A 88 -13.71 3.96 -17.94
N LEU A 89 -14.38 2.81 -17.85
CA LEU A 89 -15.13 2.22 -18.97
C LEU A 89 -16.48 1.64 -18.57
N VAL A 90 -17.27 2.43 -17.84
CA VAL A 90 -18.56 2.00 -17.26
C VAL A 90 -19.54 1.45 -18.30
N LYS A 91 -19.58 2.02 -19.51
CA LYS A 91 -20.48 1.56 -20.58
C LYS A 91 -20.27 0.09 -20.94
N TRP A 92 -19.02 -0.38 -20.90
CA TRP A 92 -18.71 -1.79 -21.18
C TRP A 92 -19.09 -2.71 -20.02
N LEU A 93 -19.12 -2.21 -18.78
CA LEU A 93 -19.55 -3.01 -17.63
C LEU A 93 -21.00 -3.49 -17.77
N SER A 94 -21.88 -2.74 -18.45
CA SER A 94 -23.24 -3.23 -18.76
C SER A 94 -23.25 -4.42 -19.72
N VAL A 95 -22.21 -4.57 -20.56
CA VAL A 95 -22.00 -5.76 -21.40
C VAL A 95 -21.51 -6.92 -20.54
N LEU A 96 -20.51 -6.66 -19.68
CA LEU A 96 -20.01 -7.63 -18.71
C LEU A 96 -21.13 -8.21 -17.83
N GLU A 97 -22.03 -7.38 -17.31
CA GLU A 97 -23.18 -7.79 -16.50
C GLU A 97 -24.07 -8.81 -17.22
N LYS A 98 -24.33 -8.59 -18.52
CA LYS A 98 -25.10 -9.51 -19.35
C LYS A 98 -24.35 -10.83 -19.57
N HIS A 99 -23.03 -10.78 -19.73
CA HIS A 99 -22.20 -11.99 -19.83
C HIS A 99 -22.22 -12.81 -18.54
N LEU A 100 -22.03 -12.16 -17.38
CA LEU A 100 -22.07 -12.82 -16.07
C LEU A 100 -23.44 -13.45 -15.79
N THR A 101 -24.52 -12.79 -16.19
CA THR A 101 -25.88 -13.33 -16.02
C THR A 101 -26.15 -14.57 -16.88
N ARG A 102 -25.48 -14.69 -18.04
CA ARG A 102 -25.63 -15.81 -18.99
C ARG A 102 -24.59 -16.91 -18.77
N LEU A 103 -23.70 -16.74 -17.79
CA LEU A 103 -22.62 -17.68 -17.51
C LEU A 103 -23.19 -18.98 -16.94
N SER A 104 -23.12 -20.08 -17.70
CA SER A 104 -23.74 -21.36 -17.33
C SER A 104 -22.73 -22.41 -16.84
N LYS A 105 -21.59 -22.56 -17.53
CA LYS A 105 -20.54 -23.54 -17.21
C LYS A 105 -19.14 -22.94 -17.41
N PRO A 106 -18.72 -21.98 -16.56
CA PRO A 106 -17.34 -21.50 -16.58
C PRO A 106 -16.37 -22.59 -16.10
N HIS A 107 -15.10 -22.45 -16.44
CA HIS A 107 -14.05 -23.31 -15.87
C HIS A 107 -14.01 -23.17 -14.33
N PRO A 108 -13.85 -24.26 -13.55
CA PRO A 108 -13.86 -24.20 -12.08
C PRO A 108 -12.84 -23.24 -11.45
N ASP A 109 -11.67 -23.12 -12.10
CA ASP A 109 -10.58 -22.24 -11.63
C ASP A 109 -10.71 -20.79 -12.05
N PHE A 110 -11.67 -20.47 -12.95
CA PHE A 110 -11.86 -19.10 -13.41
C PHE A 110 -12.22 -18.19 -12.23
N ARG A 111 -11.55 -17.04 -12.16
CA ARG A 111 -11.88 -15.96 -11.22
C ARG A 111 -11.84 -14.62 -11.93
N LEU A 112 -12.85 -13.79 -11.67
CA LEU A 112 -12.92 -12.42 -12.17
C LEU A 112 -12.69 -11.43 -11.04
N TRP A 113 -11.65 -10.63 -11.16
CA TRP A 113 -11.26 -9.58 -10.24
C TRP A 113 -11.48 -8.23 -10.91
N LEU A 114 -12.15 -7.31 -10.24
CA LEU A 114 -12.47 -5.98 -10.76
C LEU A 114 -11.91 -4.94 -9.80
N THR A 115 -11.18 -3.95 -10.28
CA THR A 115 -10.86 -2.76 -9.48
C THR A 115 -11.61 -1.55 -9.99
N THR A 116 -12.14 -0.75 -9.08
CA THR A 116 -12.89 0.46 -9.40
C THR A 116 -12.77 1.49 -8.28
N GLU A 117 -12.76 2.77 -8.63
CA GLU A 117 -13.09 3.82 -7.69
C GLU A 117 -14.62 3.88 -7.50
N PRO A 118 -15.12 4.49 -6.40
CA PRO A 118 -16.54 4.74 -6.23
C PRO A 118 -17.14 5.48 -7.43
N CYS A 119 -18.11 4.84 -8.09
CA CYS A 119 -18.76 5.38 -9.28
C CYS A 119 -20.27 5.13 -9.24
N THR A 120 -21.07 6.20 -9.39
CA THR A 120 -22.54 6.13 -9.35
C THR A 120 -23.14 5.38 -10.53
N ALA A 121 -22.43 5.30 -11.65
CA ALA A 121 -22.89 4.62 -12.86
C ALA A 121 -22.47 3.13 -12.92
N PHE A 122 -21.75 2.62 -11.91
CA PHE A 122 -21.31 1.22 -11.88
C PHE A 122 -22.53 0.27 -11.86
N PRO A 123 -22.59 -0.78 -12.70
CA PRO A 123 -23.77 -1.64 -12.78
C PRO A 123 -24.11 -2.36 -11.47
N ILE A 124 -25.33 -2.16 -10.99
CA ILE A 124 -25.82 -2.71 -9.72
C ILE A 124 -25.85 -4.23 -9.75
N GLY A 125 -26.20 -4.87 -10.88
CA GLY A 125 -26.27 -6.34 -10.93
C GLY A 125 -24.89 -7.00 -10.83
N ILE A 126 -23.81 -6.33 -11.22
CA ILE A 126 -22.44 -6.80 -10.91
C ILE A 126 -22.20 -6.72 -9.39
N LEU A 127 -22.52 -5.59 -8.76
CA LEU A 127 -22.33 -5.39 -7.31
C LEU A 127 -23.18 -6.36 -6.47
N GLN A 128 -24.39 -6.69 -6.92
CA GLN A 128 -25.26 -7.64 -6.23
C GLN A 128 -24.71 -9.07 -6.29
N ARG A 129 -24.06 -9.44 -7.40
CA ARG A 129 -23.49 -10.78 -7.61
C ARG A 129 -22.03 -10.91 -7.16
N SER A 130 -21.39 -9.81 -6.76
CA SER A 130 -19.99 -9.81 -6.39
C SER A 130 -19.74 -9.98 -4.90
N LEU A 131 -18.53 -10.41 -4.57
CA LEU A 131 -17.92 -10.16 -3.28
C LEU A 131 -17.31 -8.75 -3.31
N LYS A 132 -17.81 -7.85 -2.46
CA LYS A 132 -17.33 -6.46 -2.38
C LYS A 132 -16.25 -6.36 -1.34
N VAL A 133 -15.12 -5.80 -1.73
CA VAL A 133 -13.97 -5.58 -0.86
C VAL A 133 -13.63 -4.11 -0.95
N VAL A 134 -13.72 -3.41 0.18
CA VAL A 134 -13.32 -2.00 0.26
C VAL A 134 -11.90 -1.96 0.77
N THR A 135 -10.99 -1.38 -0.02
CA THR A 135 -9.64 -1.09 0.45
C THR A 135 -9.62 0.33 0.94
N GLU A 136 -9.82 0.49 2.24
CA GLU A 136 -9.57 1.76 2.93
C GLU A 136 -8.10 1.82 3.35
N PRO A 137 -7.46 3.01 3.29
CA PRO A 137 -6.19 3.18 3.96
C PRO A 137 -6.37 2.87 5.45
N PRO A 138 -5.37 2.24 6.10
CA PRO A 138 -5.44 1.93 7.53
C PRO A 138 -5.85 3.16 8.36
N ASN A 139 -6.71 2.94 9.36
CA ASN A 139 -7.24 4.02 10.17
C ASN A 139 -6.31 4.32 11.33
N GLY A 140 -5.62 5.46 11.22
CA GLY A 140 -4.74 5.99 12.25
C GLY A 140 -3.27 5.65 12.01
N LEU A 141 -2.42 6.50 12.56
CA LEU A 141 -0.97 6.46 12.38
C LEU A 141 -0.36 5.09 12.73
N LYS A 142 -0.81 4.49 13.84
CA LYS A 142 -0.35 3.17 14.32
C LYS A 142 -0.65 2.04 13.32
N GLN A 143 -1.88 1.97 12.81
CA GLN A 143 -2.24 0.94 11.82
C GLN A 143 -1.50 1.15 10.51
N ASN A 144 -1.31 2.40 10.10
CA ASN A 144 -0.59 2.75 8.88
C ASN A 144 0.88 2.33 8.97
N LEU A 145 1.57 2.74 10.03
CA LEU A 145 2.93 2.33 10.33
C LEU A 145 3.09 0.80 10.36
N ARG A 146 2.19 0.11 11.07
CA ARG A 146 2.21 -1.35 11.16
C ARG A 146 1.99 -2.00 9.79
N SER A 147 1.09 -1.46 8.96
CA SER A 147 0.85 -1.95 7.60
C SER A 147 2.10 -1.81 6.73
N THR A 148 2.72 -0.62 6.68
CA THR A 148 3.96 -0.38 5.89
C THR A 148 5.10 -1.28 6.36
N TYR A 149 5.30 -1.39 7.67
CA TYR A 149 6.37 -2.23 8.22
C TYR A 149 6.09 -3.73 8.03
N TYR A 150 4.83 -4.17 8.14
CA TYR A 150 4.43 -5.56 7.92
C TYR A 150 4.53 -5.98 6.44
N LYS A 151 4.28 -5.05 5.51
CA LYS A 151 4.48 -5.28 4.07
C LYS A 151 5.95 -5.39 3.68
N THR A 152 6.85 -4.83 4.49
CA THR A 152 8.30 -4.92 4.29
C THR A 152 8.79 -6.34 4.61
N ALA A 153 9.45 -6.99 3.64
CA ALA A 153 9.95 -8.35 3.83
C ALA A 153 11.03 -8.40 4.92
N PRO A 154 11.08 -9.44 5.77
CA PRO A 154 12.15 -9.57 6.78
C PRO A 154 13.56 -9.58 6.18
N SER A 155 13.72 -10.10 4.96
CA SER A 155 14.98 -10.05 4.22
C SER A 155 15.39 -8.62 3.90
N ALA A 156 14.45 -7.75 3.52
CA ALA A 156 14.70 -6.35 3.16
C ALA A 156 15.23 -5.53 4.35
N LEU A 157 14.80 -5.86 5.58
CA LEU A 157 15.32 -5.23 6.81
C LEU A 157 16.75 -5.65 7.16
N ASN A 158 17.28 -6.68 6.49
CA ASN A 158 18.62 -7.22 6.69
C ASN A 158 19.54 -7.01 5.47
N GLU A 159 19.10 -6.26 4.45
CA GLU A 159 19.89 -6.01 3.24
C GLU A 159 21.10 -5.11 3.49
N CYS A 160 21.01 -4.21 4.48
CA CYS A 160 22.11 -3.31 4.84
C CYS A 160 22.70 -3.69 6.19
N GLN A 161 24.03 -3.71 6.26
CA GLN A 161 24.77 -4.08 7.48
C GLN A 161 24.97 -2.90 8.45
N HIS A 162 24.68 -1.68 8.00
CA HIS A 162 24.86 -0.49 8.82
C HIS A 162 23.92 -0.51 10.05
N PRO A 163 24.42 -0.35 11.29
CA PRO A 163 23.60 -0.46 12.51
C PRO A 163 22.38 0.49 12.53
N ALA A 164 22.53 1.70 11.98
CA ALA A 164 21.45 2.68 11.89
C ALA A 164 20.31 2.32 10.92
N PHE A 165 20.50 1.35 10.00
CA PHE A 165 19.57 1.09 8.91
C PHE A 165 18.17 0.76 9.41
N ARG A 166 18.03 -0.17 10.37
CA ARG A 166 16.72 -0.59 10.87
C ARG A 166 15.96 0.55 11.56
N SER A 167 16.65 1.32 12.39
CA SER A 167 16.10 2.51 13.03
C SER A 167 15.63 3.53 11.99
N LEU A 168 16.42 3.75 10.94
CA LEU A 168 16.08 4.68 9.86
C LEU A 168 14.94 4.19 8.97
N VAL A 169 14.82 2.89 8.72
CA VAL A 169 13.67 2.32 8.01
C VAL A 169 12.39 2.51 8.83
N TYR A 170 12.45 2.34 10.15
CA TYR A 170 11.32 2.64 11.04
C TYR A 170 10.97 4.14 11.02
N THR A 171 11.96 5.01 11.14
CA THR A 171 11.79 6.47 11.01
C THR A 171 11.16 6.87 9.68
N LEU A 172 11.61 6.26 8.57
CA LEU A 172 11.03 6.47 7.25
C LEU A 172 9.59 5.96 7.16
N ALA A 173 9.28 4.82 7.77
CA ALA A 173 7.92 4.28 7.80
C ALA A 173 6.99 5.18 8.63
N PHE A 174 7.48 5.73 9.75
CA PHE A 174 6.75 6.70 10.55
C PHE A 174 6.47 7.98 9.76
N PHE A 175 7.50 8.54 9.11
CA PHE A 175 7.35 9.67 8.20
C PHE A 175 6.31 9.40 7.10
N HIS A 176 6.41 8.25 6.43
CA HIS A 176 5.48 7.84 5.38
C HIS A 176 4.02 7.78 5.88
N ALA A 177 3.81 7.19 7.06
CA ALA A 177 2.51 7.13 7.69
C ALA A 177 1.98 8.53 8.03
N VAL A 178 2.82 9.43 8.57
CA VAL A 178 2.43 10.81 8.87
C VAL A 178 1.98 11.55 7.60
N VAL A 179 2.76 11.52 6.52
CA VAL A 179 2.40 12.26 5.29
C VAL A 179 1.13 11.74 4.63
N GLN A 180 0.84 10.45 4.76
CA GLN A 180 -0.42 9.85 4.31
C GLN A 180 -1.60 10.28 5.20
N GLU A 181 -1.46 10.17 6.53
CA GLU A 181 -2.54 10.52 7.48
C GLU A 181 -2.87 12.02 7.45
N ARG A 182 -1.90 12.89 7.15
CA ARG A 182 -2.15 14.33 6.96
C ARG A 182 -3.24 14.62 5.95
N ARG A 183 -3.39 13.81 4.90
CA ARG A 183 -4.44 13.97 3.88
C ARG A 183 -5.86 13.98 4.48
N LYS A 184 -6.07 13.31 5.63
CA LYS A 184 -7.38 13.25 6.31
C LYS A 184 -7.83 14.61 6.86
N TYR A 185 -6.90 15.54 7.08
CA TYR A 185 -7.19 16.86 7.64
C TYR A 185 -7.42 17.95 6.57
N GLY A 186 -7.64 17.55 5.32
CA GLY A 186 -7.88 18.47 4.21
C GLY A 186 -6.78 19.54 4.11
N LYS A 187 -7.19 20.81 3.96
CA LYS A 187 -6.27 21.95 3.80
C LYS A 187 -5.38 22.24 5.01
N ILE A 188 -5.70 21.72 6.19
CA ILE A 188 -4.84 21.84 7.37
C ILE A 188 -3.67 20.85 7.27
N GLY A 189 -3.90 19.71 6.62
CA GLY A 189 -2.88 18.69 6.37
C GLY A 189 -2.02 19.00 5.14
N TRP A 190 -2.67 19.20 3.99
CA TRP A 190 -2.04 19.51 2.71
C TRP A 190 -2.88 20.52 1.93
N ASN A 191 -2.24 21.50 1.28
CA ASN A 191 -2.94 22.40 0.37
C ASN A 191 -3.53 21.64 -0.82
N ILE A 192 -2.80 20.63 -1.32
CA ILE A 192 -3.21 19.76 -2.42
C ILE A 192 -3.19 18.29 -1.95
N PRO A 193 -4.24 17.48 -2.22
CA PRO A 193 -4.28 16.10 -1.77
C PRO A 193 -3.34 15.21 -2.61
N TYR A 194 -2.09 15.07 -2.16
CA TYR A 194 -1.12 14.18 -2.79
C TYR A 194 -1.40 12.71 -2.51
N ASP A 195 -1.03 11.87 -3.46
CA ASP A 195 -1.18 10.42 -3.37
C ASP A 195 0.19 9.77 -3.13
N PHE A 196 0.65 9.79 -1.87
CA PHE A 196 1.86 9.09 -1.45
C PHE A 196 1.58 7.60 -1.31
N ASN A 197 2.35 6.77 -2.02
CA ASN A 197 2.08 5.35 -2.13
C ASN A 197 3.29 4.49 -1.72
N GLU A 198 3.07 3.18 -1.67
CA GLU A 198 4.07 2.20 -1.25
C GLU A 198 5.35 2.22 -2.10
N SER A 199 5.27 2.62 -3.38
CA SER A 199 6.44 2.71 -4.23
C SER A 199 7.39 3.83 -3.80
N ASP A 200 6.86 4.94 -3.29
CA ASP A 200 7.66 6.05 -2.74
C ASP A 200 8.46 5.58 -1.53
N PHE A 201 7.79 4.85 -0.63
CA PHE A 201 8.44 4.26 0.55
C PHE A 201 9.56 3.30 0.15
N ARG A 202 9.31 2.37 -0.78
CA ARG A 202 10.31 1.39 -1.21
C ARG A 202 11.53 2.03 -1.87
N VAL A 203 11.34 3.04 -2.72
CA VAL A 203 12.46 3.76 -3.33
C VAL A 203 13.28 4.49 -2.26
N CYS A 204 12.63 5.14 -1.29
CA CYS A 204 13.34 5.79 -0.18
C CYS A 204 14.06 4.79 0.73
N MET A 205 13.51 3.59 0.94
CA MET A 205 14.18 2.51 1.67
C MET A 205 15.45 2.05 0.92
N ASN A 206 15.40 1.94 -0.41
CA ASN A 206 16.56 1.62 -1.23
C ASN A 206 17.63 2.72 -1.20
N ILE A 207 17.21 3.99 -1.17
CA ILE A 207 18.12 5.14 -0.98
C ILE A 207 18.84 5.02 0.37
N LEU A 208 18.12 4.76 1.46
CA LEU A 208 18.73 4.52 2.77
C LEU A 208 19.74 3.37 2.71
N SER A 209 19.34 2.23 2.13
CA SER A 209 20.21 1.05 2.03
C SER A 209 21.50 1.38 1.27
N THR A 210 21.40 2.04 0.11
CA THR A 210 22.54 2.35 -0.75
C THR A 210 23.53 3.30 -0.07
N TYR A 211 23.05 4.39 0.53
CA TYR A 211 23.91 5.39 1.15
C TYR A 211 24.54 4.88 2.46
N LEU A 212 23.79 4.14 3.28
CA LEU A 212 24.31 3.59 4.53
C LEU A 212 25.26 2.42 4.28
N GLN A 213 25.00 1.59 3.27
CA GLN A 213 25.90 0.51 2.88
C GLN A 213 27.24 1.08 2.37
N LYS A 214 27.19 2.13 1.54
CA LYS A 214 28.41 2.83 1.10
C LYS A 214 29.20 3.40 2.28
N SER A 215 28.53 4.09 3.20
CA SER A 215 29.14 4.64 4.41
C SER A 215 29.79 3.54 5.28
N PHE A 216 29.14 2.38 5.39
CA PHE A 216 29.68 1.21 6.10
C PHE A 216 30.93 0.63 5.43
N GLU A 217 30.92 0.49 4.10
CA GLU A 217 32.05 -0.03 3.32
C GLU A 217 33.27 0.91 3.36
N GLU A 218 33.03 2.21 3.28
CA GLU A 218 34.05 3.27 3.36
C GLU A 218 34.50 3.53 4.82
N LYS A 219 33.89 2.86 5.80
CA LYS A 219 34.13 3.02 7.26
C LYS A 219 33.96 4.46 7.74
N GLU A 220 33.05 5.19 7.11
CA GLU A 220 32.67 6.52 7.55
C GLU A 220 31.87 6.43 8.86
N THR A 221 32.17 7.31 9.80
CA THR A 221 31.47 7.36 11.10
C THR A 221 30.21 8.20 11.06
N LYS A 222 30.06 9.06 10.04
CA LYS A 222 28.97 10.01 9.94
C LYS A 222 27.96 9.57 8.90
N ILE A 223 26.68 9.61 9.27
CA ILE A 223 25.58 9.39 8.35
C ILE A 223 25.45 10.62 7.45
N PRO A 224 25.30 10.47 6.11
CA PRO A 224 25.21 11.59 5.17
C PRO A 224 23.80 12.22 5.19
N TRP A 225 23.44 12.87 6.30
CA TRP A 225 22.10 13.41 6.55
C TRP A 225 21.63 14.39 5.49
N GLU A 226 22.48 15.32 5.04
CA GLU A 226 22.10 16.31 4.02
C GLU A 226 21.65 15.63 2.72
N SER A 227 22.39 14.61 2.29
CA SER A 227 22.04 13.83 1.09
C SER A 227 20.74 13.04 1.29
N LEU A 228 20.59 12.36 2.43
CA LEU A 228 19.40 11.57 2.72
C LEU A 228 18.14 12.44 2.81
N LYS A 229 18.21 13.56 3.55
CA LYS A 229 17.11 14.52 3.69
C LYS A 229 16.71 15.12 2.35
N TYR A 230 17.69 15.51 1.53
CA TYR A 230 17.44 16.07 0.22
C TYR A 230 16.78 15.04 -0.72
N LEU A 231 17.34 13.84 -0.82
CA LEU A 231 16.81 12.81 -1.70
C LEU A 231 15.40 12.35 -1.27
N ILE A 232 15.17 12.11 0.02
CA ILE A 232 13.87 11.67 0.51
C ILE A 232 12.86 12.83 0.47
N GLY A 233 13.18 13.96 1.10
CA GLY A 233 12.25 15.07 1.29
C GLY A 233 12.01 15.91 0.03
N GLU A 234 13.06 16.32 -0.67
CA GLU A 234 12.94 17.25 -1.81
C GLU A 234 12.74 16.54 -3.15
N VAL A 235 13.42 15.41 -3.37
CA VAL A 235 13.39 14.69 -4.65
C VAL A 235 12.23 13.70 -4.69
N MET A 236 12.15 12.77 -3.74
CA MET A 236 11.15 11.70 -3.78
C MET A 236 9.76 12.20 -3.38
N TYR A 237 9.58 12.61 -2.12
CA TYR A 237 8.27 13.11 -1.65
C TYR A 237 7.99 14.52 -2.19
N GLY A 238 9.02 15.38 -2.26
CA GLY A 238 8.92 16.72 -2.83
C GLY A 238 8.67 16.73 -4.35
N GLY A 239 9.02 15.65 -5.06
CA GLY A 239 8.64 15.47 -6.46
C GLY A 239 7.13 15.30 -6.66
N ARG A 240 6.39 14.85 -5.64
CA ARG A 240 4.92 14.80 -5.65
C ARG A 240 4.29 16.10 -5.17
N ALA A 241 4.92 16.79 -4.23
CA ALA A 241 4.43 18.05 -3.68
C ALA A 241 4.77 19.25 -4.58
N ILE A 242 3.77 19.73 -5.31
CA ILE A 242 3.94 20.87 -6.25
C ILE A 242 3.80 22.24 -5.58
N ASP A 243 3.11 22.32 -4.44
CA ASP A 243 2.94 23.56 -3.67
C ASP A 243 4.13 23.83 -2.75
N GLU A 244 4.60 25.08 -2.70
CA GLU A 244 5.81 25.45 -1.95
C GLU A 244 5.63 25.36 -0.42
N PHE A 245 4.42 25.66 0.08
CA PHE A 245 4.12 25.52 1.51
C PHE A 245 4.04 24.04 1.90
N ASP A 246 3.49 23.19 1.05
CA ASP A 246 3.52 21.75 1.23
C ASP A 246 4.96 21.20 1.21
N ARG A 247 5.82 21.69 0.31
CA ARG A 247 7.26 21.34 0.32
C ARG A 247 7.96 21.77 1.60
N ARG A 248 7.61 22.93 2.15
CA ARG A 248 8.13 23.37 3.46
C ARG A 248 7.77 22.38 4.57
N ILE A 249 6.55 21.85 4.58
CA ILE A 249 6.15 20.81 5.55
C ILE A 249 7.02 19.56 5.42
N LEU A 250 7.27 19.09 4.19
CA LEU A 250 8.15 17.94 3.95
C LEU A 250 9.57 18.19 4.46
N ARG A 251 10.14 19.36 4.19
CA ARG A 251 11.46 19.77 4.73
C ARG A 251 11.48 19.75 6.26
N THR A 252 10.47 20.32 6.90
CA THR A 252 10.37 20.35 8.37
C THR A 252 10.37 18.93 8.95
N TYR A 253 9.62 18.00 8.38
CA TYR A 253 9.66 16.61 8.82
C TYR A 253 11.02 15.93 8.61
N MET A 254 11.73 16.25 7.53
CA MET A 254 13.10 15.75 7.34
C MET A 254 14.04 16.25 8.44
N ASP A 255 13.90 17.51 8.85
CA ASP A 255 14.74 18.09 9.90
C ASP A 255 14.39 17.58 11.30
N GLU A 256 13.11 17.35 11.57
CA GLU A 256 12.62 16.84 12.87
C GLU A 256 12.86 15.34 13.05
N TYR A 257 12.84 14.54 11.98
CA TYR A 257 12.90 13.07 12.10
C TYR A 257 14.25 12.47 11.74
N PHE A 258 15.06 13.12 10.89
CA PHE A 258 16.33 12.58 10.44
C PHE A 258 17.50 13.41 11.00
N GLY A 259 18.28 12.83 11.90
CA GLY A 259 19.50 13.44 12.42
C GLY A 259 20.16 12.60 13.49
N ASP A 260 21.39 12.95 13.87
CA ASP A 260 22.16 12.19 14.87
C ASP A 260 21.48 12.15 16.25
N PHE A 261 20.60 13.12 16.53
CA PHE A 261 19.82 13.17 17.77
C PHE A 261 18.95 11.93 17.99
N ILE A 262 18.57 11.19 16.94
CA ILE A 262 17.78 9.96 17.10
C ILE A 262 18.59 8.81 17.74
N PHE A 263 19.92 8.93 17.78
CA PHE A 263 20.85 7.98 18.38
C PHE A 263 21.47 8.50 19.69
N ASP A 264 20.99 9.63 20.21
CA ASP A 264 21.49 10.17 21.47
C ASP A 264 21.08 9.26 22.64
N THR A 265 22.07 8.86 23.44
CA THR A 265 21.88 7.99 24.61
C THR A 265 21.56 8.76 25.89
N PHE A 266 21.83 10.07 25.91
CA PHE A 266 21.56 10.96 27.04
C PHE A 266 20.19 11.62 26.92
N GLN A 267 19.73 11.89 25.69
CA GLN A 267 18.42 12.45 25.42
C GLN A 267 17.64 11.54 24.45
N LYS A 268 16.71 10.76 25.00
CA LYS A 268 15.87 9.87 24.20
C LYS A 268 15.01 10.67 23.22
N PHE A 269 15.02 10.25 21.95
CA PHE A 269 14.19 10.86 20.91
C PHE A 269 12.76 10.30 20.94
N TYR A 270 11.80 11.21 20.78
CA TYR A 270 10.38 10.92 20.65
C TYR A 270 9.86 11.60 19.39
N PHE A 271 9.16 10.86 18.54
CA PHE A 271 8.37 11.47 17.47
C PHE A 271 7.20 12.28 18.05
N TYR A 272 6.65 11.80 19.16
CA TYR A 272 5.62 12.46 19.95
C TYR A 272 5.56 11.80 21.33
N HIS A 273 5.26 12.59 22.37
CA HIS A 273 5.09 12.11 23.74
C HIS A 273 4.11 13.03 24.47
N ASP A 274 3.12 12.44 25.12
CA ASP A 274 2.27 13.07 26.13
C ASP A 274 2.01 12.10 27.30
N GLU A 275 1.05 12.41 28.18
CA GLU A 275 0.71 11.56 29.35
C GLU A 275 0.09 10.21 28.97
N THR A 276 -0.39 10.05 27.73
CA THR A 276 -1.20 8.92 27.26
C THR A 276 -0.56 8.14 26.11
N VAL A 277 0.26 8.79 25.28
CA VAL A 277 0.77 8.23 24.04
C VAL A 277 2.24 8.60 23.86
N GLU A 278 3.06 7.59 23.59
CA GLU A 278 4.45 7.75 23.21
C GLU A 278 4.74 7.10 21.86
N TYR A 279 5.29 7.87 20.93
CA TYR A 279 5.84 7.40 19.68
C TYR A 279 7.36 7.49 19.72
N ILE A 280 8.01 6.34 19.89
CA ILE A 280 9.47 6.21 19.94
C ILE A 280 9.97 5.28 18.83
N ILE A 281 11.28 5.30 18.57
CA ILE A 281 11.95 4.27 17.78
C ILE A 281 12.08 3.01 18.68
N PRO A 282 11.51 1.85 18.30
CA PRO A 282 11.61 0.65 19.10
C PRO A 282 13.06 0.16 19.19
N GLU A 283 13.50 -0.14 20.41
CA GLU A 283 14.71 -0.89 20.67
C GLU A 283 14.44 -2.36 20.37
N GLY A 284 14.88 -2.83 19.21
CA GLY A 284 14.60 -4.16 18.68
C GLY A 284 15.50 -4.52 17.51
N VAL A 285 15.69 -5.82 17.30
CA VAL A 285 16.50 -6.36 16.19
C VAL A 285 15.60 -7.11 15.20
N GLN A 286 14.50 -7.67 15.69
CA GLN A 286 13.55 -8.43 14.91
C GLN A 286 12.33 -7.58 14.55
N ARG A 287 11.71 -7.90 13.40
CA ARG A 287 10.52 -7.21 12.90
C ARG A 287 9.37 -7.16 13.92
N ASP A 288 9.23 -8.21 14.72
CA ASP A 288 8.17 -8.31 15.72
C ASP A 288 8.39 -7.35 16.91
N ASP A 289 9.65 -6.98 17.20
CA ASP A 289 9.99 -5.98 18.22
C ASP A 289 9.46 -4.58 17.85
N PHE A 290 9.42 -4.29 16.54
CA PHE A 290 8.92 -3.02 15.99
C PHE A 290 7.40 -2.96 15.85
N THR A 291 6.68 -4.08 16.09
CA THR A 291 5.22 -4.15 15.98
C THR A 291 4.52 -4.44 17.31
N SER A 292 5.20 -5.08 18.26
CA SER A 292 4.67 -5.48 19.58
C SER A 292 4.58 -4.35 20.59
N LYS A 293 5.57 -3.45 20.68
CA LYS A 293 5.60 -2.33 21.65
C LYS A 293 4.57 -1.21 21.41
N SER A 294 3.66 -1.40 20.47
CA SER A 294 2.55 -0.46 20.26
C SER A 294 1.36 -0.72 21.19
N GLU A 295 1.42 -1.73 22.06
CA GLU A 295 0.47 -1.96 23.16
C GLU A 295 0.86 -1.12 24.38
N ILE A 296 0.33 0.10 24.47
CA ILE A 296 0.04 0.76 25.73
C ILE A 296 -1.41 1.26 25.61
N ASP A 297 -2.23 0.82 26.55
CA ASP A 297 -3.70 0.96 26.63
C ASP A 297 -4.19 2.42 26.57
#